data_AF-A0A8C5XTX2-F1
#
_entry.id   AF-A0A8C5XTX2-F1
#
_cell.length_a   1.000
_cell.length_b   1.000
_cell.length_c   1.000
_cell.angle_alpha   90.00
_cell.angle_beta   90.00
_cell.angle_gamma   90.00
#
_symmetry.space_group_name_H-M   'P 1'
#
loop_
_entity.id
_entity.type
_entity.pdbx_description
1 polymer ?
#
loop_
_entity_poly.entity_id
_entity_poly.type
_entity_poly.pdbx_seq_one_letter_code
_entity_poly.pdbx_strand_id
1 'polypeptide(L)'
;MLFCSCQDQACAERRRQTILPRCSYEDKEKPNCLELRSVCRTDHLCRSRLADFHANCRASYQTVTSCPTDNYQACLGSYAGMIGFDMTPNYVDSSPTGIVVSPWCSCRGSGNMEEECEKFLRDFTENPCLRNAIQAFGNGTDVNVSPKGSSFQATQAPRVEKAPSLPDDLNDSTSLGTSVITTCTSVQEQGLKANSSKELSMCFTELTTNIIPGSNKVIRPNSGPSRARPSAAFTAASLLMLTLAL
;
A
#
# COMPACT_ATOMS: atom_id res chain seq x y z
N MET A 1 10.80 9.44 -5.76
CA MET A 1 10.85 8.57 -6.95
C MET A 1 9.46 8.37 -7.53
N LEU A 2 8.60 7.54 -6.93
CA LEU A 2 7.28 7.15 -7.47
C LEU A 2 6.38 8.29 -8.00
N PHE A 3 6.34 9.44 -7.32
CA PHE A 3 5.45 10.57 -7.62
C PHE A 3 6.16 11.80 -8.23
N CYS A 4 7.20 11.62 -9.04
CA CYS A 4 7.87 12.78 -9.66
C CYS A 4 7.01 13.47 -10.73
N SER A 5 7.08 14.80 -10.80
CA SER A 5 6.61 15.56 -11.96
C SER A 5 7.50 15.28 -13.17
N CYS A 6 6.95 15.42 -14.38
CA CYS A 6 7.64 15.15 -15.63
C CYS A 6 7.20 16.16 -16.71
N GLN A 7 8.15 16.54 -17.57
CA GLN A 7 7.92 17.42 -18.71
C GLN A 7 8.01 16.67 -20.06
N ASP A 8 8.64 15.49 -20.07
CA ASP A 8 8.84 14.65 -21.25
C ASP A 8 8.42 13.18 -21.02
N GLN A 9 8.32 12.43 -22.12
CA GLN A 9 7.97 11.00 -22.10
C GLN A 9 9.04 10.15 -21.39
N ALA A 10 10.31 10.56 -21.43
CA ALA A 10 11.42 9.80 -20.87
C ALA A 10 11.42 9.80 -19.33
N CYS A 11 11.11 10.94 -18.72
CA CYS A 11 10.81 11.04 -17.29
C CYS A 11 9.58 10.21 -16.93
N ALA A 12 8.50 10.33 -17.70
CA ALA A 12 7.23 9.68 -17.38
C ALA A 12 7.28 8.14 -17.54
N GLU A 13 8.04 7.61 -18.50
CA GLU A 13 8.33 6.17 -18.58
C GLU A 13 9.25 5.73 -17.45
N ARG A 14 10.27 6.51 -17.08
CA ARG A 14 11.08 6.24 -15.86
C ARG A 14 10.21 6.17 -14.61
N ARG A 15 9.21 7.04 -14.49
CA ARG A 15 8.21 7.06 -13.41
C ARG A 15 7.35 5.78 -13.43
N ARG A 16 6.78 5.41 -14.59
CA ARG A 16 6.02 4.16 -14.78
C ARG A 16 6.84 2.89 -14.48
N GLN A 17 8.14 2.92 -14.77
CA GLN A 17 9.08 1.83 -14.54
C GLN A 17 9.56 1.72 -13.07
N THR A 18 9.17 2.62 -12.16
CA THR A 18 9.64 2.63 -10.75
C THR A 18 9.45 1.28 -10.03
N ILE A 19 8.38 0.55 -10.36
CA ILE A 19 8.04 -0.75 -9.74
C ILE A 19 8.43 -1.97 -10.60
N LEU A 20 9.05 -1.77 -11.78
CA LEU A 20 9.28 -2.80 -12.80
C LEU A 20 7.97 -3.51 -13.24
N PRO A 21 7.03 -2.79 -13.89
CA PRO A 21 5.67 -3.28 -14.15
C PRO A 21 5.58 -4.63 -14.85
N ARG A 22 6.52 -4.98 -15.75
CA ARG A 22 6.61 -6.31 -16.40
C ARG A 22 6.78 -7.50 -15.46
N CYS A 23 7.00 -7.26 -14.16
CA CYS A 23 7.16 -8.28 -13.13
C CYS A 23 6.16 -8.09 -11.97
N SER A 24 5.64 -6.87 -11.75
CA SER A 24 4.86 -6.50 -10.56
C SER A 24 3.43 -6.02 -10.84
N TYR A 25 3.02 -5.96 -12.11
CA TYR A 25 1.80 -5.24 -12.53
C TYR A 25 1.19 -5.80 -13.83
N GLU A 26 1.99 -5.94 -14.88
CA GLU A 26 1.58 -6.47 -16.18
C GLU A 26 1.54 -8.02 -16.13
N ASP A 27 0.37 -8.63 -16.27
CA ASP A 27 0.20 -10.07 -16.51
C ASP A 27 -0.49 -10.32 -17.88
N LYS A 28 -0.48 -11.57 -18.35
CA LYS A 28 -0.98 -12.00 -19.68
C LYS A 28 -2.43 -11.63 -19.94
N GLU A 29 -3.25 -11.60 -18.90
CA GLU A 29 -4.68 -11.33 -18.95
C GLU A 29 -5.02 -10.17 -17.99
N LYS A 30 -6.09 -9.43 -18.29
CA LYS A 30 -6.65 -8.41 -17.39
C LYS A 30 -7.96 -8.94 -16.80
N PRO A 31 -7.99 -9.39 -15.53
CA PRO A 31 -9.22 -9.88 -14.90
C PRO A 31 -10.25 -8.76 -14.73
N ASN A 32 -11.48 -9.13 -14.33
CA ASN A 32 -12.46 -8.12 -13.95
C ASN A 32 -12.03 -7.40 -12.65
N CYS A 33 -12.22 -6.09 -12.56
CA CYS A 33 -11.81 -5.33 -11.37
C CYS A 33 -12.57 -5.76 -10.09
N LEU A 34 -13.81 -6.22 -10.20
CA LEU A 34 -14.59 -6.72 -9.06
C LEU A 34 -14.11 -8.11 -8.60
N GLU A 35 -13.62 -8.95 -9.52
CA GLU A 35 -12.98 -10.24 -9.21
C GLU A 35 -11.64 -10.01 -8.51
N LEU A 36 -10.77 -9.15 -9.06
CA LEU A 36 -9.49 -8.78 -8.45
C LEU A 36 -9.68 -8.16 -7.05
N ARG A 37 -10.73 -7.35 -6.88
CA ARG A 37 -11.16 -6.79 -5.58
C ARG A 37 -11.66 -7.88 -4.62
N SER A 38 -12.24 -8.97 -5.14
CA SER A 38 -12.64 -10.14 -4.34
C SER A 38 -11.40 -10.90 -3.84
N VAL A 39 -10.44 -11.19 -4.73
CA VAL A 39 -9.16 -11.83 -4.38
C VAL A 39 -8.41 -11.04 -3.31
N CYS A 40 -8.20 -9.74 -3.52
CA CYS A 40 -7.57 -8.83 -2.56
C CYS A 40 -8.31 -8.76 -1.20
N ARG A 41 -9.62 -9.04 -1.14
CA ARG A 41 -10.38 -9.10 0.12
C ARG A 41 -10.19 -10.42 0.89
N THR A 42 -9.66 -11.47 0.25
CA THR A 42 -9.32 -12.73 0.93
C THR A 42 -8.01 -12.62 1.70
N ASP A 43 -7.01 -11.91 1.16
CA ASP A 43 -5.80 -11.57 1.91
C ASP A 43 -6.06 -10.46 2.94
N HIS A 44 -5.50 -10.60 4.14
CA HIS A 44 -5.73 -9.66 5.23
C HIS A 44 -4.97 -8.34 5.04
N LEU A 45 -3.80 -8.35 4.40
CA LEU A 45 -2.98 -7.16 4.19
C LEU A 45 -3.51 -6.34 3.00
N CYS A 46 -3.76 -6.98 1.86
CA CYS A 46 -4.37 -6.33 0.69
C CYS A 46 -5.73 -5.71 1.05
N ARG A 47 -6.57 -6.43 1.80
CA ARG A 47 -7.84 -5.90 2.29
C ARG A 47 -7.67 -4.65 3.15
N SER A 48 -6.68 -4.63 4.05
CA SER A 48 -6.38 -3.43 4.86
C SER A 48 -5.93 -2.28 3.98
N ARG A 49 -4.90 -2.48 3.15
CA ARG A 49 -4.32 -1.42 2.31
C ARG A 49 -5.32 -0.84 1.32
N LEU A 50 -6.22 -1.68 0.79
CA LEU A 50 -7.33 -1.24 -0.05
C LEU A 50 -8.40 -0.48 0.74
N ALA A 51 -8.66 -0.82 2.01
CA ALA A 51 -9.54 -0.03 2.88
C ALA A 51 -8.90 1.33 3.23
N ASP A 52 -7.60 1.35 3.56
CA ASP A 52 -6.81 2.56 3.84
C ASP A 52 -6.79 3.51 2.63
N PHE A 53 -6.74 2.97 1.41
CA PHE A 53 -6.85 3.74 0.17
C PHE A 53 -8.23 4.39 0.01
N HIS A 54 -9.33 3.64 0.12
CA HIS A 54 -10.66 4.24 0.03
C HIS A 54 -10.96 5.21 1.20
N ALA A 55 -10.36 5.02 2.38
CA ALA A 55 -10.51 5.94 3.50
C ALA A 55 -9.83 7.29 3.24
N ASN A 56 -8.58 7.27 2.75
CA ASN A 56 -7.72 8.45 2.65
C ASN A 56 -7.68 9.11 1.26
N CYS A 57 -8.01 8.39 0.18
CA CYS A 57 -8.02 8.93 -1.19
C CYS A 57 -9.40 9.18 -1.78
N ARG A 58 -10.52 8.77 -1.14
CA ARG A 58 -11.87 9.01 -1.68
C ARG A 58 -12.10 10.49 -2.02
N ALA A 59 -12.63 10.76 -3.20
CA ALA A 59 -12.91 12.12 -3.65
C ALA A 59 -13.96 12.80 -2.74
N SER A 60 -13.68 14.03 -2.34
CA SER A 60 -14.50 14.83 -1.42
C SER A 60 -14.76 16.22 -1.99
N TYR A 61 -16.01 16.51 -2.36
CA TYR A 61 -16.44 17.81 -2.87
C TYR A 61 -16.56 18.91 -1.78
N GLN A 62 -16.24 18.59 -0.52
CA GLN A 62 -16.33 19.51 0.63
C GLN A 62 -14.99 20.17 1.00
N THR A 63 -13.91 19.78 0.31
CA THR A 63 -12.50 20.03 0.70
C THR A 63 -11.72 20.60 -0.49
N VAL A 64 -10.89 21.61 -0.26
CA VAL A 64 -10.24 22.41 -1.33
C VAL A 64 -9.33 21.56 -2.22
N THR A 65 -8.63 20.60 -1.62
CA THR A 65 -7.76 19.62 -2.31
C THR A 65 -8.53 18.55 -3.10
N SER A 66 -9.84 18.43 -2.87
CA SER A 66 -10.67 17.23 -3.10
C SER A 66 -10.35 16.00 -2.24
N CYS A 67 -9.42 16.07 -1.28
CA CYS A 67 -9.04 14.97 -0.39
C CYS A 67 -9.69 15.06 1.01
N PRO A 68 -9.94 13.91 1.67
CA PRO A 68 -10.32 13.86 3.09
C PRO A 68 -9.33 14.65 3.96
N THR A 69 -9.86 15.50 4.86
CA THR A 69 -9.12 16.39 5.77
C THR A 69 -8.02 17.24 5.11
N ASP A 70 -8.14 17.47 3.80
CA ASP A 70 -7.14 18.10 2.93
C ASP A 70 -5.74 17.44 2.97
N ASN A 71 -5.66 16.17 3.36
CA ASN A 71 -4.39 15.49 3.66
C ASN A 71 -3.86 14.65 2.48
N TYR A 72 -3.08 15.29 1.60
CA TYR A 72 -2.40 14.61 0.49
C TYR A 72 -1.47 13.45 0.94
N GLN A 73 -0.76 13.61 2.06
CA GLN A 73 0.23 12.63 2.53
C GLN A 73 -0.45 11.32 2.98
N ALA A 74 -1.63 11.39 3.60
CA ALA A 74 -2.42 10.20 3.93
C ALA A 74 -2.84 9.43 2.66
N CYS A 75 -3.29 10.14 1.61
CA CYS A 75 -3.65 9.49 0.34
C CYS A 75 -2.43 8.85 -0.35
N LEU A 76 -1.31 9.59 -0.49
CA LEU A 76 -0.09 9.08 -1.13
C LEU A 76 0.51 7.89 -0.38
N GLY A 77 0.47 7.91 0.95
CA GLY A 77 0.86 6.79 1.81
C GLY A 77 -0.01 5.55 1.58
N SER A 78 -1.34 5.70 1.55
CA SER A 78 -2.25 4.59 1.26
C SER A 78 -2.10 4.05 -0.16
N TYR A 79 -1.93 4.91 -1.17
CA TYR A 79 -1.69 4.50 -2.56
C TYR A 79 -0.40 3.67 -2.68
N ALA A 80 0.72 4.19 -2.16
CA ALA A 80 1.99 3.46 -2.15
C ALA A 80 1.89 2.17 -1.31
N GLY A 81 1.06 2.17 -0.28
CA GLY A 81 0.76 1.02 0.56
C GLY A 81 0.08 -0.17 -0.13
N MET A 82 -0.51 0.00 -1.32
CA MET A 82 -1.08 -1.10 -2.12
C MET A 82 -0.08 -1.77 -3.06
N ILE A 83 1.12 -1.20 -3.27
CA ILE A 83 2.13 -1.75 -4.16
C ILE A 83 2.74 -3.01 -3.52
N GLY A 84 2.73 -4.12 -4.26
CA GLY A 84 3.17 -5.44 -3.79
C GLY A 84 2.04 -6.43 -3.45
N PHE A 85 0.78 -6.05 -3.68
CA PHE A 85 -0.40 -6.90 -3.51
C PHE A 85 -1.19 -7.05 -4.83
N ASP A 86 -2.23 -7.89 -4.86
CA ASP A 86 -3.07 -8.13 -6.05
C ASP A 86 -3.65 -6.83 -6.66
N MET A 87 -3.95 -5.85 -5.79
CA MET A 87 -4.48 -4.54 -6.19
C MET A 87 -3.38 -3.49 -6.45
N THR A 88 -2.17 -3.90 -6.80
CA THR A 88 -1.04 -2.98 -7.10
C THR A 88 -1.43 -1.99 -8.21
N PRO A 89 -1.46 -0.67 -7.93
CA PRO A 89 -1.69 0.34 -8.94
C PRO A 89 -0.38 0.72 -9.64
N ASN A 90 -0.48 1.18 -10.90
CA ASN A 90 0.62 1.88 -11.58
C ASN A 90 0.07 2.93 -12.56
N TYR A 91 0.95 3.77 -13.10
CA TYR A 91 0.67 4.64 -14.24
C TYR A 91 0.32 3.78 -15.47
N VAL A 92 -0.78 4.12 -16.14
CA VAL A 92 -1.31 3.33 -17.27
C VAL A 92 -0.52 3.53 -18.56
N ASP A 93 0.13 4.69 -18.69
CA ASP A 93 0.99 5.08 -19.81
C ASP A 93 2.20 5.89 -19.30
N SER A 94 2.96 6.47 -20.23
CA SER A 94 4.06 7.41 -19.94
C SER A 94 3.71 8.87 -20.31
N SER A 95 2.47 9.29 -20.11
CA SER A 95 2.05 10.68 -20.29
C SER A 95 2.76 11.61 -19.27
N PRO A 96 3.38 12.73 -19.71
CA PRO A 96 4.06 13.65 -18.79
C PRO A 96 3.09 14.30 -17.79
N THR A 97 1.97 14.82 -18.32
CA THR A 97 0.95 15.61 -17.61
C THR A 97 -0.35 14.86 -17.35
N GLY A 98 -0.71 13.90 -18.21
CA GLY A 98 -1.91 13.07 -18.10
C GLY A 98 -1.74 11.95 -17.07
N ILE A 99 -1.56 12.32 -15.80
CA ILE A 99 -1.41 11.36 -14.71
C ILE A 99 -2.73 10.59 -14.51
N VAL A 100 -2.75 9.37 -15.02
CA VAL A 100 -3.81 8.36 -14.80
C VAL A 100 -3.15 7.10 -14.27
N VAL A 101 -3.74 6.53 -13.21
CA VAL A 101 -3.26 5.32 -12.54
C VAL A 101 -4.39 4.32 -12.40
N SER A 102 -4.10 3.03 -12.47
CA SER A 102 -5.07 1.96 -12.19
C SER A 102 -4.40 0.68 -11.70
N PRO A 103 -5.13 -0.21 -11.00
CA PRO A 103 -4.75 -1.62 -10.89
C PRO A 103 -4.79 -2.33 -12.27
N TRP A 104 -4.21 -3.53 -12.36
CA TRP A 104 -4.20 -4.34 -13.59
C TRP A 104 -5.49 -5.14 -13.77
N CYS A 105 -6.57 -4.44 -14.15
CA CYS A 105 -7.87 -5.05 -14.42
C CYS A 105 -8.63 -4.28 -15.52
N SER A 106 -9.85 -4.71 -15.82
CA SER A 106 -10.82 -3.93 -16.60
C SER A 106 -12.26 -4.22 -16.15
N CYS A 107 -13.24 -3.48 -16.66
CA CYS A 107 -14.67 -3.76 -16.42
C CYS A 107 -15.35 -4.63 -17.49
N ARG A 108 -14.57 -5.21 -18.41
CA ARG A 108 -15.08 -6.23 -19.34
C ARG A 108 -15.61 -7.43 -18.56
N GLY A 109 -16.71 -7.99 -19.01
CA GLY A 109 -17.37 -9.14 -18.38
C GLY A 109 -18.20 -8.81 -17.13
N SER A 110 -18.33 -7.55 -16.71
CA SER A 110 -19.06 -7.20 -15.48
C SER A 110 -20.58 -7.46 -15.55
N GLY A 111 -21.17 -7.48 -16.76
CA GLY A 111 -22.61 -7.64 -16.94
C GLY A 111 -23.41 -6.57 -16.18
N ASN A 112 -24.37 -6.98 -15.37
CA ASN A 112 -25.18 -6.08 -14.53
C ASN A 112 -24.38 -5.35 -13.42
N MET A 113 -23.10 -5.67 -13.22
CA MET A 113 -22.22 -5.04 -12.23
C MET A 113 -21.28 -3.99 -12.84
N GLU A 114 -21.45 -3.63 -14.12
CA GLU A 114 -20.56 -2.71 -14.85
C GLU A 114 -20.46 -1.33 -14.18
N GLU A 115 -21.58 -0.74 -13.73
CA GLU A 115 -21.56 0.54 -13.00
C GLU A 115 -20.75 0.47 -11.69
N GLU A 116 -20.86 -0.62 -10.92
CA GLU A 116 -20.08 -0.80 -9.69
C GLU A 116 -18.59 -0.99 -10.00
N CYS A 117 -18.27 -1.72 -11.07
CA CYS A 117 -16.91 -1.92 -11.54
C CYS A 117 -16.27 -0.61 -11.97
N GLU A 118 -16.95 0.17 -12.83
CA GLU A 118 -16.45 1.47 -13.26
C GLU A 118 -16.30 2.43 -12.07
N LYS A 119 -17.27 2.45 -11.15
CA LYS A 119 -17.20 3.29 -9.94
C LYS A 119 -15.97 2.96 -9.10
N PHE A 120 -15.68 1.68 -8.90
CA PHE A 120 -14.46 1.22 -8.23
C PHE A 120 -13.19 1.59 -9.00
N LEU A 121 -13.20 1.52 -10.34
CA LEU A 121 -12.05 1.90 -11.16
C LEU A 121 -11.80 3.42 -11.16
N ARG A 122 -12.87 4.23 -11.15
CA ARG A 122 -12.83 5.70 -11.08
C ARG A 122 -12.18 6.24 -9.81
N ASP A 123 -12.25 5.51 -8.69
CA ASP A 123 -11.49 5.83 -7.46
C ASP A 123 -9.95 5.83 -7.68
N PHE A 124 -9.47 5.24 -8.79
CA PHE A 124 -8.07 5.33 -9.25
C PHE A 124 -7.91 6.25 -10.46
N THR A 125 -8.73 6.08 -11.51
CA THR A 125 -8.49 6.72 -12.82
C THR A 125 -9.00 8.15 -12.96
N GLU A 126 -10.08 8.50 -12.25
CA GLU A 126 -10.79 9.79 -12.37
C GLU A 126 -10.81 10.56 -11.04
N ASN A 127 -9.98 10.14 -10.09
CA ASN A 127 -10.00 10.64 -8.72
C ASN A 127 -9.24 11.99 -8.58
N PRO A 128 -9.92 13.12 -8.32
CA PRO A 128 -9.27 14.41 -8.17
C PRO A 128 -8.35 14.48 -6.95
N CYS A 129 -8.66 13.80 -5.84
CA CYS A 129 -7.77 13.77 -4.67
C CYS A 129 -6.41 13.16 -5.03
N LEU A 130 -6.42 11.94 -5.58
CA LEU A 130 -5.21 11.22 -5.94
C LEU A 130 -4.39 11.96 -7.02
N ARG A 131 -5.07 12.48 -8.05
CA ARG A 131 -4.47 13.30 -9.10
C ARG A 131 -3.79 14.56 -8.54
N ASN A 132 -4.50 15.29 -7.67
CA ASN A 132 -3.98 16.52 -7.06
C ASN A 132 -2.83 16.23 -6.09
N ALA A 133 -2.90 15.14 -5.32
CA ALA A 133 -1.85 14.73 -4.40
C ALA A 133 -0.54 14.40 -5.14
N ILE A 134 -0.60 13.60 -6.21
CA ILE A 134 0.58 13.25 -7.02
C ILE A 134 1.16 14.51 -7.69
N GLN A 135 0.32 15.41 -8.19
CA GLN A 135 0.77 16.69 -8.78
C GLN A 135 1.39 17.63 -7.75
N ALA A 136 0.83 17.75 -6.55
CA ALA A 136 1.35 18.60 -5.48
C ALA A 136 2.71 18.09 -4.98
N PHE A 137 2.83 16.80 -4.70
CA PHE A 137 4.10 16.18 -4.30
C PHE A 137 5.16 16.28 -5.40
N GLY A 138 4.77 16.00 -6.66
CA GLY A 138 5.68 16.13 -7.81
C GLY A 138 6.20 17.54 -8.05
N ASN A 139 5.47 18.56 -7.60
CA ASN A 139 5.83 19.98 -7.69
C ASN A 139 6.41 20.56 -6.38
N GLY A 140 6.48 19.78 -5.29
CA GLY A 140 6.94 20.24 -3.98
C GLY A 140 5.99 21.22 -3.27
N THR A 141 4.70 21.21 -3.59
CA THR A 141 3.70 22.14 -3.02
C THR A 141 2.81 21.51 -1.95
N ASP A 142 2.96 20.21 -1.68
CA ASP A 142 2.17 19.47 -0.69
C ASP A 142 2.41 19.95 0.76
N VAL A 143 3.62 20.41 1.08
CA VAL A 143 3.96 21.00 2.39
C VAL A 143 3.12 22.24 2.76
N ASN A 144 2.62 23.00 1.78
CA ASN A 144 1.74 24.15 2.02
C ASN A 144 0.30 23.74 2.39
N VAL A 145 -0.03 22.46 2.28
CA VAL A 145 -1.35 21.89 2.58
C VAL A 145 -1.29 20.92 3.77
N SER A 146 -0.22 21.03 4.58
CA SER A 146 -0.18 20.38 5.89
C SER A 146 -1.45 20.72 6.67
N PRO A 147 -2.24 19.71 7.15
CA PRO A 147 -3.50 19.97 7.82
C PRO A 147 -3.32 21.00 8.94
N LYS A 148 -4.27 21.92 9.05
CA LYS A 148 -4.24 23.01 10.04
C LYS A 148 -4.53 22.46 11.44
N GLY A 149 -3.56 21.71 11.95
CA GLY A 149 -3.65 21.00 13.21
C GLY A 149 -4.04 21.95 14.32
N SER A 150 -5.03 21.54 15.11
CA SER A 150 -5.30 22.14 16.40
C SER A 150 -3.97 22.26 17.14
N SER A 151 -3.60 23.47 17.55
CA SER A 151 -2.38 23.68 18.31
C SER A 151 -2.49 22.92 19.62
N PHE A 152 -1.88 21.74 19.66
CA PHE A 152 -1.64 21.02 20.90
C PHE A 152 -0.66 21.87 21.69
N GLN A 153 -1.18 22.74 22.54
CA GLN A 153 -0.40 23.47 23.51
C GLN A 153 0.37 22.44 24.34
N ALA A 154 1.66 22.32 24.09
CA ALA A 154 2.54 21.47 24.88
C ALA A 154 2.39 21.90 26.34
N THR A 155 1.83 21.02 27.17
CA THR A 155 1.57 21.30 28.58
C THR A 155 2.91 21.59 29.24
N GLN A 156 3.14 22.84 29.64
CA GLN A 156 4.42 23.25 30.18
C GLN A 156 4.68 22.48 31.47
N ALA A 157 5.85 21.85 31.57
CA ALA A 157 6.26 21.18 32.79
C ALA A 157 6.26 22.18 33.96
N PRO A 158 5.66 21.85 35.13
CA PRO A 158 5.63 22.75 36.27
C PRO A 158 7.03 23.22 36.66
N ARG A 159 7.22 24.53 36.81
CA ARG A 159 8.46 25.09 37.36
C ARG A 159 8.59 24.66 38.81
N VAL A 160 9.65 23.93 39.13
CA VAL A 160 10.07 23.67 40.51
C VAL A 160 10.61 24.98 41.09
N GLU A 161 9.97 25.49 42.14
CA GLU A 161 10.45 26.66 42.86
C GLU A 161 11.68 26.33 43.71
N LYS A 162 12.55 27.33 43.92
CA LYS A 162 13.89 27.13 44.48
C LYS A 162 13.92 27.33 45.99
N ALA A 163 14.11 26.24 46.73
CA ALA A 163 14.52 26.29 48.14
C ALA A 163 16.07 26.35 48.28
N PRO A 164 16.62 26.81 49.43
CA PRO A 164 18.05 27.13 49.55
C PRO A 164 18.98 25.92 49.75
N SER A 165 20.24 26.11 49.39
CA SER A 165 21.37 25.18 49.58
C SER A 165 22.09 25.37 50.92
N LEU A 166 22.66 24.29 51.47
CA LEU A 166 23.96 24.19 52.18
C LEU A 166 24.26 22.67 52.44
N PRO A 167 25.47 22.22 52.83
CA PRO A 167 26.18 21.20 52.04
C PRO A 167 26.62 19.95 52.84
N ASP A 168 27.66 19.27 52.31
CA ASP A 168 28.45 18.18 52.90
C ASP A 168 27.74 16.79 52.93
N ASP A 169 28.41 15.64 52.75
CA ASP A 169 29.85 15.38 52.51
C ASP A 169 30.11 14.04 51.77
N LEU A 170 31.36 13.84 51.31
CA LEU A 170 32.13 12.60 51.11
C LEU A 170 31.70 11.42 50.17
N ASN A 171 32.74 10.88 49.51
CA ASN A 171 33.05 9.44 49.32
C ASN A 171 32.51 8.60 48.12
N ASP A 172 33.21 8.73 46.97
CA ASP A 172 34.07 7.69 46.34
C ASP A 172 33.54 6.35 45.74
N SER A 173 34.31 5.85 44.75
CA SER A 173 34.45 4.47 44.24
C SER A 173 33.30 3.74 43.50
N THR A 174 33.42 3.76 42.17
CA THR A 174 33.35 2.61 41.21
C THR A 174 32.33 1.48 41.40
N SER A 175 31.53 1.20 40.36
CA SER A 175 31.42 -0.16 39.79
C SER A 175 30.81 -0.19 38.37
N LEU A 176 30.96 -1.35 37.71
CA LEU A 176 30.54 -1.75 36.35
C LEU A 176 29.27 -1.09 35.79
N GLY A 177 29.39 -0.55 34.57
CA GLY A 177 28.24 -0.27 33.73
C GLY A 177 27.81 -1.49 32.91
N THR A 178 26.63 -2.05 33.23
CA THR A 178 25.76 -2.78 32.29
C THR A 178 24.32 -2.57 32.73
N SER A 179 23.61 -1.63 32.10
CA SER A 179 22.19 -1.38 32.37
C SER A 179 21.38 -1.44 31.08
N VAL A 180 20.76 -2.59 30.84
CA VAL A 180 19.73 -2.75 29.81
C VAL A 180 18.40 -2.32 30.43
N ILE A 181 18.01 -1.07 30.21
CA ILE A 181 16.77 -0.52 30.76
C ILE A 181 15.57 -1.01 29.94
N THR A 182 15.04 -2.17 30.31
CA THR A 182 13.76 -2.69 29.79
C THR A 182 12.60 -1.93 30.44
N THR A 183 12.17 -0.83 29.82
CA THR A 183 11.07 0.01 30.33
C THR A 183 9.70 -0.62 30.09
N CYS A 184 9.24 -1.46 31.03
CA CYS A 184 7.85 -1.95 31.04
C CYS A 184 6.90 -0.87 31.61
N THR A 185 6.06 -0.28 30.77
CA THR A 185 5.01 0.66 31.23
C THR A 185 3.82 -0.10 31.82
N SER A 186 3.62 0.00 33.13
CA SER A 186 2.42 -0.51 33.81
C SER A 186 1.21 0.39 33.58
N VAL A 187 0.12 -0.16 33.03
CA VAL A 187 -1.18 0.53 32.99
C VAL A 187 -1.85 0.40 34.36
N GLN A 188 -2.32 1.52 34.92
CA GLN A 188 -3.23 1.53 36.07
C GLN A 188 -4.66 1.73 35.59
N GLU A 189 -5.46 0.66 35.53
CA GLU A 189 -6.91 0.78 35.39
C GLU A 189 -7.57 0.99 36.76
N GLN A 190 -8.39 2.04 36.89
CA GLN A 190 -9.40 2.12 37.94
C GLN A 190 -10.60 1.26 37.52
N GLY A 191 -10.66 0.04 38.07
CA GLY A 191 -11.45 -1.04 37.46
C GLY A 191 -12.97 -1.02 37.72
N LEU A 192 -13.68 -1.64 36.78
CA LEU A 192 -14.99 -2.26 36.99
C LEU A 192 -14.88 -3.78 36.72
N LYS A 193 -15.78 -4.58 37.30
CA LYS A 193 -15.56 -6.04 37.44
C LYS A 193 -15.68 -6.82 36.12
N ALA A 194 -14.79 -7.80 35.98
CA ALA A 194 -14.66 -8.66 34.80
C ALA A 194 -15.68 -9.81 34.71
N ASN A 195 -15.72 -10.46 33.54
CA ASN A 195 -16.02 -11.89 33.41
C ASN A 195 -14.98 -12.55 32.48
N SER A 196 -14.81 -13.87 32.57
CA SER A 196 -13.69 -14.64 32.01
C SER A 196 -14.00 -15.22 30.60
N SER A 197 -13.07 -15.79 29.81
CA SER A 197 -11.66 -16.16 30.00
C SER A 197 -10.95 -16.42 28.65
N LYS A 198 -9.61 -16.64 28.69
CA LYS A 198 -8.73 -17.22 27.66
C LYS A 198 -8.40 -16.38 26.40
N GLU A 199 -7.29 -15.64 26.49
CA GLU A 199 -6.33 -15.53 25.38
C GLU A 199 -5.21 -16.57 25.52
N LEU A 200 -4.56 -16.90 24.41
CA LEU A 200 -3.27 -17.60 24.37
C LEU A 200 -2.26 -16.71 23.65
N SER A 201 -1.46 -15.96 24.42
CA SER A 201 -0.42 -15.10 23.87
C SER A 201 0.82 -15.89 23.45
N MET A 202 1.36 -15.59 22.28
CA MET A 202 2.71 -15.95 21.85
C MET A 202 3.33 -14.79 21.08
N CYS A 203 4.19 -14.01 21.73
CA CYS A 203 4.97 -12.96 21.06
C CYS A 203 6.09 -13.58 20.22
N PHE A 204 6.28 -13.07 19.00
CA PHE A 204 7.49 -13.35 18.22
C PHE A 204 8.70 -12.61 18.80
N THR A 205 9.91 -13.13 18.57
CA THR A 205 11.17 -12.44 18.86
C THR A 205 12.13 -12.66 17.70
N GLU A 206 12.43 -11.60 16.96
CA GLU A 206 13.55 -11.54 16.02
C GLU A 206 14.87 -11.51 16.79
N LEU A 207 15.86 -12.31 16.39
CA LEU A 207 17.23 -12.21 16.90
C LEU A 207 18.24 -12.30 15.75
N THR A 208 18.94 -11.20 15.51
CA THR A 208 19.96 -11.08 14.45
C THR A 208 21.30 -11.68 14.91
N THR A 209 21.97 -12.47 14.05
CA THR A 209 23.41 -12.75 14.20
C THR A 209 24.05 -13.13 12.85
N ASN A 210 25.38 -13.15 12.78
CA ASN A 210 26.15 -12.98 11.53
C ASN A 210 26.71 -14.28 10.91
N ILE A 211 26.72 -14.32 9.57
CA ILE A 211 27.85 -14.63 8.64
C ILE A 211 28.92 -15.62 9.18
N ILE A 212 29.22 -16.78 8.56
CA ILE A 212 29.64 -17.03 7.15
C ILE A 212 29.05 -18.37 6.59
N PRO A 213 29.18 -18.71 5.27
CA PRO A 213 28.39 -19.78 4.60
C PRO A 213 28.99 -21.20 4.59
N GLY A 214 28.17 -22.19 4.21
CA GLY A 214 28.54 -23.58 3.91
C GLY A 214 27.47 -24.30 3.05
N SER A 215 27.90 -25.23 2.19
CA SER A 215 27.04 -25.91 1.19
C SER A 215 26.08 -26.96 1.78
N ASN A 216 24.84 -27.04 1.25
CA ASN A 216 24.36 -28.29 0.64
C ASN A 216 23.07 -28.14 -0.18
N LYS A 217 22.84 -29.07 -1.12
CA LYS A 217 21.59 -29.17 -1.91
C LYS A 217 20.47 -29.76 -1.07
N VAL A 218 19.25 -29.22 -1.20
CA VAL A 218 18.01 -29.89 -0.78
C VAL A 218 17.06 -29.97 -1.99
N ILE A 219 16.36 -31.10 -2.11
CA ILE A 219 15.63 -31.50 -3.30
C ILE A 219 14.15 -31.10 -3.19
N ARG A 220 13.55 -30.55 -4.26
CA ARG A 220 12.09 -30.39 -4.36
C ARG A 220 11.43 -31.76 -4.56
N PRO A 221 10.49 -32.21 -3.70
CA PRO A 221 9.58 -33.27 -4.07
C PRO A 221 8.62 -32.77 -5.18
N ASN A 222 8.19 -33.68 -6.06
CA ASN A 222 7.36 -33.34 -7.21
C ASN A 222 6.25 -34.40 -7.39
N SER A 223 4.98 -33.98 -7.36
CA SER A 223 3.83 -34.85 -7.56
C SER A 223 2.63 -34.05 -8.06
N GLY A 224 2.08 -34.42 -9.22
CA GLY A 224 0.86 -33.82 -9.78
C GLY A 224 -0.44 -34.44 -9.23
N PRO A 225 -1.52 -34.58 -10.02
CA PRO A 225 -1.49 -34.89 -11.45
C PRO A 225 -2.15 -33.84 -12.37
N SER A 226 -1.64 -33.74 -13.60
CA SER A 226 -2.28 -33.00 -14.70
C SER A 226 -3.47 -33.77 -15.27
N ARG A 227 -4.61 -33.10 -15.47
CA ARG A 227 -5.82 -33.71 -16.04
C ARG A 227 -5.87 -33.47 -17.55
N ALA A 228 -5.50 -34.49 -18.34
CA ALA A 228 -5.58 -34.42 -19.80
C ALA A 228 -7.03 -34.33 -20.28
N ARG A 229 -7.27 -33.59 -21.38
CA ARG A 229 -8.55 -33.52 -22.09
C ARG A 229 -8.25 -33.58 -23.60
N PRO A 230 -8.98 -34.37 -24.40
CA PRO A 230 -8.54 -34.73 -25.75
C PRO A 230 -8.65 -33.57 -26.74
N SER A 231 -7.69 -33.50 -27.67
CA SER A 231 -7.69 -32.57 -28.80
C SER A 231 -8.74 -32.98 -29.84
N ALA A 232 -9.66 -32.09 -30.18
CA ALA A 232 -10.52 -32.24 -31.34
C ALA A 232 -9.76 -31.81 -32.61
N ALA A 233 -9.55 -32.73 -33.55
CA ALA A 233 -8.93 -32.42 -34.83
C ALA A 233 -9.95 -31.79 -35.78
N PHE A 234 -9.80 -30.49 -36.08
CA PHE A 234 -10.56 -29.82 -37.14
C PHE A 234 -9.90 -30.09 -38.49
N THR A 235 -10.51 -30.96 -39.29
CA THR A 235 -10.12 -31.18 -40.70
C THR A 235 -10.56 -29.99 -41.55
N ALA A 236 -9.61 -29.22 -42.07
CA ALA A 236 -9.89 -28.12 -42.99
C ALA A 236 -10.38 -28.66 -44.35
N ALA A 237 -11.60 -28.30 -44.73
CA ALA A 237 -12.16 -28.59 -46.06
C ALA A 237 -12.06 -27.34 -46.95
N SER A 238 -11.03 -27.25 -47.77
CA SER A 238 -10.90 -26.20 -48.78
C SER A 238 -11.76 -26.53 -50.00
N LEU A 239 -12.84 -25.78 -50.21
CA LEU A 239 -13.56 -25.74 -51.48
C LEU A 239 -13.14 -24.48 -52.25
N LEU A 240 -12.72 -24.68 -53.50
CA LEU A 240 -12.19 -23.65 -54.38
C LEU A 240 -13.08 -23.54 -55.62
N MET A 241 -13.21 -22.32 -56.17
CA MET A 241 -13.97 -21.98 -57.37
C MET A 241 -15.51 -22.09 -57.16
N LEU A 242 -16.35 -21.24 -57.76
CA LEU A 242 -16.21 -20.64 -59.08
C LEU A 242 -16.71 -19.18 -59.14
N THR A 243 -15.95 -18.31 -59.79
CA THR A 243 -16.42 -16.99 -60.22
C THR A 243 -17.08 -17.09 -61.59
N LEU A 244 -18.31 -16.58 -61.74
CA LEU A 244 -18.82 -16.12 -63.02
C LEU A 244 -19.23 -14.64 -62.89
N ALA A 245 -18.99 -13.88 -63.96
CA ALA A 245 -19.44 -12.52 -64.11
C ALA A 245 -20.34 -12.42 -65.35
N LEU A 246 -21.56 -11.91 -65.16
CA LEU A 246 -22.45 -11.31 -66.15
C LEU A 246 -23.63 -10.65 -65.42
#